data_AF-A0A330G7L0-F1
#
_entry.id   AF-A0A330G7L0-F1
#
_cell.length_a   1.000
_cell.length_b   1.000
_cell.length_c   1.000
_cell.angle_alpha   90.00
_cell.angle_beta   90.00
_cell.angle_gamma   90.00
#
_symmetry.space_group_name_H-M   'P 1'
#
loop_
_entity.id
_entity.type
_entity.pdbx_description
1 polymer ?
#
loop_
_entity_poly.entity_id
_entity_poly.type
_entity_poly.pdbx_seq_one_letter_code
_entity_poly.pdbx_strand_id
1 'polypeptide(L)'
;MRQAIQGLSSADRAVFFFDNRLEFIVCATILDKPCILIDAIDETTDNIGWLYSRLAARGLSRRTYFISPEENTGNSYLKLFWLVTTIKELKALCDRAAKLPTTEKSWEIADVIYDRLSEKLSAEHLDFLMTLYDASTGEYRCNDRDDINKNYYLRKRLALGSSSEMKQLIVILTTQAYHHPCLKSA
;
A
#
# COMPACT_ATOMS: atom_id res chain seq x y z
N MET A 1 14.36 -11.68 6.74
CA MET A 1 12.98 -11.84 6.21
C MET A 1 12.85 -11.57 4.71
N ARG A 2 13.28 -10.41 4.21
CA ARG A 2 13.12 -10.00 2.79
C ARG A 2 13.62 -11.01 1.76
N GLN A 3 14.84 -11.53 1.94
CA GLN A 3 15.42 -12.54 1.05
C GLN A 3 14.61 -13.85 1.02
N ALA A 4 14.02 -14.25 2.16
CA ALA A 4 13.18 -15.45 2.22
C ALA A 4 11.88 -15.25 1.43
N ILE A 5 11.25 -14.08 1.56
CA ILE A 5 10.04 -13.75 0.79
C ILE A 5 10.35 -13.72 -0.71
N GLN A 6 11.45 -13.06 -1.11
CA GLN A 6 11.90 -13.00 -2.50
C GLN A 6 12.20 -14.39 -3.08
N GLY A 7 12.84 -15.27 -2.30
CA GLY A 7 13.13 -16.65 -2.73
C GLY A 7 11.90 -17.56 -2.78
N LEU A 8 10.82 -17.21 -2.09
CA LEU A 8 9.56 -17.95 -2.08
C LEU A 8 8.54 -17.41 -3.09
N SER A 9 8.64 -16.14 -3.49
CA SER A 9 7.78 -15.54 -4.51
C SER A 9 8.19 -15.98 -5.91
N SER A 10 7.19 -16.24 -6.77
CA SER A 10 7.43 -16.45 -8.21
C SER A 10 8.03 -15.20 -8.85
N ALA A 11 8.92 -15.37 -9.83
CA ALA A 11 9.61 -14.28 -10.53
C ALA A 11 8.67 -13.25 -11.16
N ASP A 12 7.47 -13.65 -11.57
CA ASP A 12 6.49 -12.79 -12.25
C ASP A 12 5.63 -11.94 -11.29
N ARG A 13 6.01 -11.88 -10.00
CA ARG A 13 5.28 -11.10 -8.98
C ARG A 13 6.09 -9.92 -8.48
N ALA A 14 5.48 -8.75 -8.55
CA ALA A 14 5.99 -7.59 -7.84
C ALA A 14 5.80 -7.78 -6.32
N VAL A 15 6.91 -7.79 -5.59
CA VAL A 15 6.94 -7.78 -4.13
C VAL A 15 7.52 -6.45 -3.69
N PHE A 16 6.73 -5.67 -2.97
CA PHE A 16 7.14 -4.37 -2.45
C PHE A 16 7.39 -4.47 -0.95
N PHE A 17 8.52 -3.92 -0.50
CA PHE A 17 8.89 -3.84 0.90
C PHE A 17 8.80 -2.39 1.35
N PHE A 18 8.30 -2.17 2.56
CA PHE A 18 8.12 -0.83 3.12
C PHE A 18 8.71 -0.78 4.52
N ASP A 19 9.48 0.27 4.79
CA ASP A 19 9.95 0.63 6.12
C ASP A 19 9.11 1.78 6.72
N ASN A 20 8.35 2.48 5.87
CA ASN A 20 7.47 3.56 6.28
C ASN A 20 6.01 3.07 6.38
N ARG A 21 5.44 3.16 7.59
CA ARG A 21 4.07 2.71 7.87
C ARG A 21 3.00 3.48 7.08
N LEU A 22 3.21 4.79 6.86
CA LEU A 22 2.25 5.62 6.12
C LEU A 22 2.25 5.27 4.63
N GLU A 23 3.45 5.12 4.05
CA GLU A 23 3.64 4.66 2.67
C GLU A 23 2.98 3.30 2.46
N PHE A 24 3.27 2.34 3.35
CA PHE A 24 2.65 1.02 3.33
C PHE A 24 1.12 1.08 3.34
N ILE A 25 0.52 1.84 4.28
CA ILE A 25 -0.94 1.95 4.38
C ILE A 25 -1.53 2.55 3.10
N VAL A 26 -0.92 3.60 2.55
CA VAL A 26 -1.39 4.23 1.31
C VAL A 26 -1.34 3.23 0.15
N CYS A 27 -0.21 2.56 -0.05
CA CYS A 27 -0.07 1.56 -1.11
C CYS A 27 -1.07 0.41 -0.93
N ALA A 28 -1.19 -0.15 0.27
CA ALA A 28 -2.15 -1.21 0.56
C ALA A 28 -3.61 -0.79 0.29
N THR A 29 -3.94 0.49 0.50
CA THR A 29 -5.28 1.05 0.26
C THR A 29 -5.57 1.20 -1.23
N ILE A 30 -4.60 1.68 -2.01
CA ILE A 30 -4.80 1.96 -3.43
C ILE A 30 -4.79 0.68 -4.26
N LEU A 31 -3.89 -0.26 -3.93
CA LEU A 31 -3.81 -1.55 -4.60
C LEU A 31 -5.12 -2.33 -4.41
N ASP A 32 -5.67 -2.87 -5.50
CA ASP A 32 -6.86 -3.72 -5.39
C ASP A 32 -6.46 -5.06 -4.79
N LYS A 33 -6.92 -5.31 -3.56
CA LYS A 33 -6.88 -6.65 -2.94
C LYS A 33 -5.46 -7.27 -2.80
N PRO A 34 -4.43 -6.52 -2.38
CA PRO A 34 -3.08 -7.07 -2.22
C PRO A 34 -3.05 -8.18 -1.15
N CYS A 35 -2.11 -9.11 -1.29
CA CYS A 35 -1.71 -9.97 -0.16
C CYS A 35 -0.76 -9.17 0.72
N ILE A 36 -1.09 -9.01 2.00
CA ILE A 36 -0.37 -8.12 2.92
C ILE A 36 0.36 -8.97 3.95
N LEU A 37 1.68 -8.78 4.04
CA LEU A 37 2.53 -9.37 5.06
C LEU A 37 3.10 -8.26 5.94
N ILE A 38 2.94 -8.40 7.25
CA ILE A 38 3.48 -7.49 8.26
C ILE A 38 4.51 -8.28 9.06
N ASP A 39 5.75 -7.81 9.06
CA ASP A 39 6.76 -8.31 9.98
C ASP A 39 6.44 -7.78 11.38
N ALA A 40 6.09 -8.68 12.29
CA ALA A 40 5.68 -8.34 13.65
C ALA A 40 6.54 -9.03 14.71
N ILE A 41 7.73 -9.54 14.34
CA ILE A 41 8.60 -10.28 15.24
C ILE A 41 9.03 -9.43 16.44
N ASP A 42 9.39 -8.17 16.19
CA ASP A 42 9.84 -7.22 17.21
C ASP A 42 8.80 -6.12 17.51
N GLU A 43 7.57 -6.25 17.01
CA GLU A 43 6.54 -5.23 17.14
C GLU A 43 5.71 -5.41 18.41
N THR A 44 5.27 -4.29 18.99
CA THR A 44 4.39 -4.32 20.17
C THR A 44 2.96 -4.69 19.78
N THR A 45 2.21 -5.27 20.73
CA THR A 45 0.79 -5.60 20.55
C THR A 45 -0.04 -4.39 20.13
N ASP A 46 0.28 -3.20 20.65
CA ASP A 46 -0.38 -1.94 20.29
C ASP A 46 -0.14 -1.55 18.83
N ASN A 47 1.09 -1.72 18.32
CA ASN A 47 1.41 -1.44 16.91
C ASN A 47 0.68 -2.40 15.97
N ILE A 48 0.63 -3.68 16.32
CA ILE A 48 -0.13 -4.72 15.57
C ILE A 48 -1.62 -4.36 15.55
N GLY A 49 -2.20 -4.03 16.70
CA GLY A 49 -3.59 -3.62 16.83
C GLY A 49 -3.91 -2.36 16.03
N TRP A 50 -3.03 -1.36 16.08
CA TRP A 50 -3.18 -0.13 15.29
C TRP A 50 -3.18 -0.41 13.78
N LEU A 51 -2.19 -1.14 13.26
CA LEU A 51 -2.10 -1.50 11.84
C LEU A 51 -3.32 -2.31 11.40
N TYR A 52 -3.70 -3.31 12.19
CA TYR A 52 -4.87 -4.13 11.92
C TYR A 52 -6.14 -3.29 11.84
N SER A 53 -6.37 -2.38 12.79
CA SER A 53 -7.57 -1.53 12.80
C SER A 53 -7.67 -0.65 11.54
N ARG A 54 -6.52 -0.11 11.09
CA ARG A 54 -6.44 0.72 9.89
C ARG A 54 -6.74 -0.11 8.63
N LEU A 55 -6.19 -1.31 8.51
CA LEU A 55 -6.45 -2.19 7.38
C LEU A 55 -7.88 -2.75 7.41
N ALA A 56 -8.42 -3.06 8.58
CA ALA A 56 -9.79 -3.52 8.77
C ALA A 56 -10.83 -2.47 8.34
N ALA A 57 -10.62 -1.20 8.68
CA ALA A 57 -11.48 -0.09 8.24
C ALA A 57 -11.56 0.06 6.71
N ARG A 58 -10.60 -0.52 5.98
CA ARG A 58 -10.51 -0.54 4.51
C ARG A 58 -10.93 -1.87 3.90
N GLY A 59 -11.42 -2.82 4.72
CA GLY A 59 -11.80 -4.17 4.28
C GLY A 59 -10.63 -5.09 3.95
N LEU A 60 -9.40 -4.75 4.36
CA LEU A 60 -8.17 -5.48 4.01
C LEU A 60 -7.73 -6.50 5.07
N SER A 61 -8.39 -6.56 6.23
CA SER A 61 -8.01 -7.44 7.34
C SER A 61 -7.92 -8.92 6.94
N ARG A 62 -8.81 -9.40 6.07
CA ARG A 62 -8.82 -10.80 5.59
C ARG A 62 -7.64 -11.17 4.69
N ARG A 63 -6.86 -10.19 4.24
CA ARG A 63 -5.67 -10.36 3.40
C ARG A 63 -4.38 -10.01 4.14
N THR A 64 -4.48 -9.71 5.43
CA THR A 64 -3.37 -9.27 6.27
C THR A 64 -2.87 -10.43 7.11
N TYR A 65 -1.59 -10.74 6.96
CA TYR A 65 -0.89 -11.82 7.64
C TYR A 65 0.27 -11.23 8.44
N PHE A 66 0.47 -11.72 9.67
CA PHE A 66 1.46 -11.20 10.60
C PHE A 66 2.53 -12.25 10.85
N ILE A 67 3.78 -11.95 10.52
CA ILE A 67 4.90 -12.82 10.83
C ILE A 67 5.21 -12.66 12.31
N SER A 68 5.24 -13.78 13.04
CA SER A 68 5.37 -13.78 14.50
C SER A 68 6.15 -15.01 14.98
N PRO A 69 6.88 -14.95 16.09
CA PRO A 69 7.48 -16.13 16.73
C PRO A 69 6.45 -17.22 17.04
N GLU A 70 6.86 -18.49 16.98
CA GLU A 70 5.98 -19.64 17.26
C GLU A 70 5.44 -19.63 18.70
N GLU A 71 6.21 -19.09 19.65
CA GLU A 71 5.83 -18.92 21.05
C GLU A 71 4.55 -18.09 21.23
N ASN A 72 4.28 -17.18 20.30
CA ASN A 72 3.11 -16.31 20.33
C ASN A 72 1.80 -17.02 19.93
N THR A 73 1.85 -18.25 19.41
CA THR A 73 0.65 -19.05 19.10
C THR A 73 -0.20 -19.37 20.34
N GLY A 74 0.43 -19.39 21.52
CA GLY A 74 -0.25 -19.59 22.81
C GLY A 74 -1.05 -18.38 23.30
N ASN A 75 -0.80 -17.19 22.77
CA ASN A 75 -1.42 -15.95 23.23
C ASN A 75 -2.87 -15.84 22.70
N SER A 76 -3.84 -15.78 23.61
CA SER A 76 -5.27 -15.74 23.27
C SER A 76 -5.69 -14.51 22.46
N TYR A 77 -5.03 -13.36 22.68
CA TYR A 77 -5.30 -12.13 21.92
C TYR A 77 -4.81 -12.26 20.47
N LEU A 78 -3.62 -12.83 20.27
CA LEU A 78 -3.02 -12.93 18.95
C LEU A 78 -3.73 -13.92 18.02
N LYS A 79 -4.57 -14.80 18.57
CA LYS A 79 -5.47 -15.69 17.79
C LYS A 79 -6.48 -14.94 16.91
N LEU A 80 -6.69 -13.64 17.15
CA LEU A 80 -7.52 -12.80 16.29
C LEU A 80 -6.84 -12.45 14.96
N PHE A 81 -5.53 -12.64 14.85
CA PHE A 81 -4.74 -12.32 13.67
C PHE A 81 -4.32 -13.58 12.90
N TRP A 82 -4.05 -13.42 11.61
CA TRP A 82 -3.54 -14.50 10.76
C TRP A 82 -2.03 -14.58 10.93
N LEU A 83 -1.59 -15.33 11.95
CA LEU A 83 -0.17 -15.48 12.25
C LEU A 83 0.51 -16.39 11.23
N VAL A 84 1.73 -16.01 10.86
CA VAL A 84 2.68 -16.81 10.07
C VAL A 84 3.89 -17.02 10.95
N THR A 85 4.04 -18.23 11.47
CA THR A 85 5.06 -18.57 12.47
C THR A 85 6.14 -19.48 11.92
N THR A 86 5.89 -20.10 10.76
CA THR A 86 6.83 -21.00 10.11
C THR A 86 7.09 -20.62 8.65
N ILE A 87 8.25 -21.03 8.13
CA ILE A 87 8.58 -20.90 6.70
C ILE A 87 7.58 -21.66 5.82
N LYS A 88 7.05 -22.79 6.31
CA LYS A 88 6.05 -23.59 5.59
C LYS A 88 4.75 -22.81 5.38
N GLU A 89 4.28 -22.10 6.41
CA GLU A 89 3.10 -21.22 6.31
C GLU A 89 3.35 -20.05 5.36
N LEU A 90 4.54 -19.43 5.45
CA LEU A 90 4.92 -18.34 4.56
C LEU A 90 4.95 -18.79 3.09
N LYS A 91 5.50 -19.98 2.80
CA LYS A 91 5.49 -20.58 1.47
C LYS A 91 4.06 -20.81 0.98
N ALA A 92 3.20 -21.43 1.78
CA ALA A 92 1.81 -21.69 1.42
C ALA A 92 1.01 -20.39 1.17
N LEU A 93 1.40 -19.29 1.83
CA LEU A 93 0.84 -17.98 1.55
C LEU A 93 1.30 -17.43 0.20
N CYS A 94 2.61 -17.50 -0.10
CA CYS A 94 3.16 -17.10 -1.40
C CYS A 94 2.53 -17.89 -2.54
N ASP A 95 2.37 -19.21 -2.38
CA ASP A 95 1.72 -20.10 -3.35
C ASP A 95 0.25 -19.74 -3.59
N ARG A 96 -0.48 -19.32 -2.54
CA ARG A 96 -1.86 -18.82 -2.69
C ARG A 96 -1.91 -17.49 -3.42
N ALA A 97 -1.02 -16.57 -3.09
CA ALA A 97 -0.93 -15.27 -3.76
C ALA A 97 -0.61 -15.45 -5.25
N ALA A 98 0.23 -16.44 -5.60
CA ALA A 98 0.60 -16.77 -6.97
C ALA A 98 -0.58 -17.21 -7.86
N LYS A 99 -1.68 -17.71 -7.29
CA LYS A 99 -2.88 -18.13 -8.04
C LYS A 99 -3.79 -16.99 -8.48
N LEU A 100 -3.55 -15.76 -8.01
CA LEU A 100 -4.34 -14.59 -8.43
C LEU A 100 -3.93 -14.18 -9.86
N PRO A 101 -4.76 -13.49 -10.65
CA PRO A 101 -4.30 -12.96 -11.94
C PRO A 101 -3.12 -11.99 -11.76
N THR A 102 -2.15 -12.01 -12.69
CA THR A 102 -1.08 -11.01 -12.79
C THR A 102 -1.24 -10.20 -14.07
N THR A 103 -0.98 -8.90 -13.98
CA THR A 103 -0.51 -8.11 -15.11
C THR A 103 1.01 -8.30 -15.20
N GLU A 104 1.51 -8.84 -16.31
CA GLU A 104 2.87 -9.37 -16.52
C GLU A 104 4.01 -8.34 -16.58
N LYS A 105 4.06 -7.34 -15.68
CA LYS A 105 5.14 -6.33 -15.76
C LYS A 105 5.85 -6.13 -14.43
N SER A 106 7.18 -6.13 -14.50
CA SER A 106 8.05 -5.59 -13.45
C SER A 106 7.86 -4.08 -13.44
N TRP A 107 7.04 -3.61 -12.51
CA TRP A 107 6.71 -2.21 -12.35
C TRP A 107 7.32 -1.68 -11.07
N GLU A 108 7.84 -0.45 -11.14
CA GLU A 108 8.11 0.32 -9.93
C GLU A 108 6.77 0.55 -9.22
N ILE A 109 6.82 0.75 -7.89
CA ILE A 109 5.58 0.87 -7.14
C ILE A 109 4.73 2.05 -7.60
N ALA A 110 5.35 3.16 -7.99
CA ALA A 110 4.63 4.31 -8.54
C ALA A 110 3.86 3.96 -9.82
N ASP A 111 4.42 3.13 -10.71
CA ASP A 111 3.73 2.71 -11.93
C ASP A 111 2.50 1.86 -11.61
N VAL A 112 2.64 0.90 -10.68
CA VAL A 112 1.51 0.07 -10.23
C VAL A 112 0.42 0.94 -9.59
N ILE A 113 0.82 1.91 -8.77
CA ILE A 113 -0.13 2.80 -8.11
C ILE A 113 -0.81 3.69 -9.14
N TYR A 114 -0.08 4.26 -10.09
CA TYR A 114 -0.63 5.10 -11.15
C TYR A 114 -1.63 4.33 -12.02
N ASP A 115 -1.28 3.13 -12.49
CA ASP A 115 -2.16 2.26 -13.26
C ASP A 115 -3.47 1.98 -12.51
N ARG A 116 -3.37 1.63 -11.21
CA ARG A 116 -4.56 1.42 -10.37
C ARG A 116 -5.38 2.66 -10.12
N LEU A 117 -4.76 3.84 -10.07
CA LEU A 117 -5.50 5.09 -9.97
C LEU A 117 -6.23 5.40 -11.28
N SER A 118 -5.64 5.08 -12.44
CA SER A 118 -6.26 5.28 -13.76
C SER A 118 -7.50 4.42 -14.00
N GLU A 119 -7.60 3.26 -13.34
CA GLU A 119 -8.82 2.44 -13.33
C GLU A 119 -9.93 3.06 -12.43
N LYS A 120 -9.56 3.85 -11.42
CA LYS A 120 -10.47 4.35 -10.36
C LYS A 120 -10.93 5.79 -10.56
N LEU A 121 -10.14 6.59 -11.26
CA LEU A 121 -10.27 8.03 -11.45
C LEU A 121 -10.29 8.37 -12.94
N SER A 122 -10.98 9.46 -13.30
CA SER A 122 -10.86 10.03 -14.64
C SER A 122 -9.51 10.75 -14.80
N ALA A 123 -9.10 11.00 -16.05
CA ALA A 123 -7.89 11.77 -16.36
C ALA A 123 -7.86 13.14 -15.64
N GLU A 124 -8.96 13.90 -15.67
CA GLU A 124 -9.07 15.19 -14.96
C GLU A 124 -8.78 15.06 -13.46
N HIS A 125 -9.29 14.00 -12.82
CA HIS A 125 -9.08 13.75 -11.40
C HIS A 125 -7.64 13.33 -11.08
N LEU A 126 -6.98 12.62 -12.00
CA LEU A 126 -5.55 12.28 -11.89
C LEU A 126 -4.67 13.53 -12.03
N ASP A 127 -4.94 14.36 -13.04
CA ASP A 127 -4.17 15.59 -13.28
C ASP A 127 -4.30 16.54 -12.09
N PHE A 128 -5.52 16.66 -11.54
CA PHE A 128 -5.74 17.39 -10.31
C PHE A 128 -4.96 16.80 -9.13
N LEU A 129 -5.00 15.47 -8.93
CA LEU A 129 -4.23 14.80 -7.87
C LEU A 129 -2.74 15.13 -7.94
N MET A 130 -2.16 15.14 -9.14
CA MET A 130 -0.73 15.39 -9.36
C MET A 130 -0.32 16.86 -9.12
N THR A 131 -1.27 17.79 -9.17
CA THR A 131 -1.02 19.23 -8.96
C THR A 131 -1.30 19.70 -7.53
N LEU A 132 -2.00 18.89 -6.72
CA LEU A 132 -2.43 19.23 -5.35
C LEU A 132 -1.30 19.48 -4.36
N TYR A 133 -0.16 18.84 -4.53
CA TYR A 133 0.95 18.92 -3.59
C TYR A 133 2.27 19.06 -4.33
N ASP A 134 3.03 20.09 -3.98
CA ASP A 134 4.37 20.30 -4.50
C ASP A 134 5.40 19.78 -3.51
N ALA A 135 6.06 18.68 -3.87
CA ALA A 135 7.08 18.07 -3.03
C ALA A 135 8.35 18.94 -2.88
N SER A 136 8.62 19.86 -3.81
CA SER A 136 9.82 20.71 -3.78
C SER A 136 9.68 21.87 -2.81
N THR A 137 8.49 22.49 -2.74
CA THR A 137 8.16 23.58 -1.81
C THR A 137 7.54 23.08 -0.51
N GLY A 138 7.01 21.85 -0.52
CA GLY A 138 6.36 21.25 0.62
C GLY A 138 4.91 21.68 0.83
N GLU A 139 4.32 22.41 -0.12
CA GLU A 139 3.04 23.11 0.02
C GLU A 139 1.88 22.43 -0.70
N TYR A 140 0.68 22.58 -0.12
CA TYR A 140 -0.58 22.20 -0.75
C TYR A 140 -1.10 23.34 -1.61
N ARG A 141 -1.49 23.03 -2.84
CA ARG A 141 -2.02 23.98 -3.82
C ARG A 141 -3.54 23.85 -3.94
N CYS A 142 -4.25 24.07 -2.83
CA CYS A 142 -5.71 24.23 -2.84
C CYS A 142 -6.04 25.70 -2.64
N ASN A 143 -6.46 26.38 -3.70
CA ASN A 143 -6.60 27.83 -3.69
C ASN A 143 -8.04 28.28 -3.50
N ASP A 144 -9.01 27.44 -3.86
CA ASP A 144 -10.42 27.78 -3.81
C ASP A 144 -11.32 26.66 -3.24
N ARG A 145 -12.62 26.96 -3.18
CA ARG A 145 -13.64 26.05 -2.65
C ARG A 145 -13.82 24.81 -3.53
N ASP A 146 -13.64 24.94 -4.84
CA ASP A 146 -13.81 23.84 -5.78
C ASP A 146 -12.65 22.85 -5.65
N ASP A 147 -11.42 23.33 -5.47
CA ASP A 147 -10.25 22.52 -5.14
C ASP A 147 -10.45 21.73 -3.84
N ILE A 148 -10.98 22.39 -2.80
CA ILE A 148 -11.27 21.73 -1.52
C ILE A 148 -12.29 20.59 -1.72
N ASN A 149 -13.34 20.84 -2.48
CA ASN A 149 -14.38 19.83 -2.78
C ASN A 149 -13.81 18.68 -3.61
N LYS A 150 -13.01 18.96 -4.64
CA LYS A 150 -12.34 17.94 -5.47
C LYS A 150 -11.37 17.10 -4.64
N ASN A 151 -10.56 17.73 -3.77
CA ASN A 151 -9.65 17.01 -2.88
C ASN A 151 -10.41 16.11 -1.88
N TYR A 152 -11.49 16.63 -1.29
CA TYR A 152 -12.36 15.84 -0.42
C TYR A 152 -12.96 14.64 -1.16
N TYR A 153 -13.45 14.86 -2.39
CA TYR A 153 -13.94 13.79 -3.25
C TYR A 153 -12.87 12.72 -3.49
N LEU A 154 -11.66 13.11 -3.91
CA LEU A 154 -10.57 12.18 -4.16
C LEU A 154 -10.22 11.35 -2.93
N ARG A 155 -10.05 11.99 -1.77
CA ARG A 155 -9.76 11.30 -0.51
C ARG A 155 -10.81 10.24 -0.18
N LYS A 156 -12.09 10.59 -0.34
CA LYS A 156 -13.19 9.64 -0.13
C LYS A 156 -13.21 8.52 -1.16
N ARG A 157 -13.04 8.86 -2.44
CA ARG A 157 -13.01 7.91 -3.56
C ARG A 157 -11.90 6.89 -3.44
N LEU A 158 -10.73 7.32 -2.95
CA LEU A 158 -9.55 6.50 -2.73
C LEU A 158 -9.47 5.87 -1.34
N ALA A 159 -10.47 6.09 -0.48
CA ALA A 159 -10.51 5.62 0.90
C ALA A 159 -9.29 6.04 1.76
N LEU A 160 -8.72 7.22 1.47
CA LEU A 160 -7.61 7.78 2.24
C LEU A 160 -8.11 8.44 3.52
N GLY A 161 -7.55 8.02 4.65
CA GLY A 161 -8.00 8.39 5.99
C GLY A 161 -7.64 9.79 6.43
N SER A 162 -6.61 10.41 5.83
CA SER A 162 -6.09 11.72 6.26
C SER A 162 -5.50 12.52 5.09
N SER A 163 -5.23 13.81 5.31
CA SER A 163 -4.47 14.62 4.35
C SER A 163 -3.03 14.12 4.23
N SER A 164 -2.44 13.60 5.31
CA SER A 164 -1.09 13.01 5.26
C SER A 164 -1.02 11.79 4.34
N GLU A 165 -2.07 10.95 4.31
CA GLU A 165 -2.16 9.84 3.36
C GLU A 165 -2.25 10.33 1.90
N MET A 166 -2.97 11.42 1.66
CA MET A 166 -3.03 12.06 0.34
C MET A 166 -1.67 12.62 -0.08
N LYS A 167 -0.98 13.32 0.82
CA LYS A 167 0.39 13.81 0.60
C LYS A 167 1.33 12.66 0.27
N GLN A 168 1.29 11.59 1.06
CA GLN A 168 2.15 10.43 0.86
C GLN A 168 1.88 9.77 -0.49
N LEU A 169 0.62 9.67 -0.94
CA LEU A 169 0.29 9.18 -2.28
C LEU A 169 0.97 10.01 -3.37
N ILE A 170 0.86 11.33 -3.29
CA ILE A 170 1.49 12.24 -4.27
C ILE A 170 3.01 12.11 -4.22
N VAL A 171 3.61 11.97 -3.03
CA VAL A 171 5.06 11.74 -2.87
C VAL A 171 5.49 10.42 -3.54
N ILE A 172 4.76 9.32 -3.35
CA ILE A 172 5.04 8.03 -4.01
C ILE A 172 5.07 8.21 -5.53
N LEU A 173 4.05 8.88 -6.08
CA LEU A 173 3.92 9.10 -7.52
C LEU A 173 5.00 10.03 -8.08
N THR A 174 5.40 11.06 -7.34
CA THR A 174 6.35 12.10 -7.81
C THR A 174 7.82 11.73 -7.60
N THR A 175 8.15 10.94 -6.56
CA THR A 175 9.55 10.58 -6.24
C THR A 175 10.11 9.56 -7.24
N GLN A 176 9.26 8.73 -7.84
CA GLN A 176 9.67 7.71 -8.83
C GLN A 176 9.38 8.14 -10.29
N ALA A 177 8.59 9.20 -10.49
CA ALA A 177 8.34 9.81 -11.81
C ALA A 177 9.59 10.32 -12.55
N TYR A 178 10.77 10.36 -11.91
CA TYR A 178 12.04 10.65 -12.60
C TYR A 178 12.42 9.58 -13.66
N HIS A 179 11.76 8.42 -13.68
CA HIS A 179 12.01 7.36 -14.66
C HIS A 179 10.95 7.18 -15.76
N HIS A 180 9.84 7.93 -15.76
CA HIS A 180 8.81 7.78 -16.80
C HIS A 180 8.86 8.91 -17.87
N PRO A 181 9.02 8.60 -19.17
CA PRO A 181 9.08 9.60 -20.25
C PRO A 181 7.74 10.29 -20.56
N CYS A 182 6.64 9.89 -19.93
CA CYS A 182 5.30 10.43 -20.20
C CYS A 182 4.93 11.67 -19.37
N LEU A 183 5.77 12.06 -18.40
CA LEU A 183 5.63 13.32 -17.65
C LEU A 183 6.59 14.40 -18.15
N LYS A 184 7.30 14.15 -19.26
CA LYS A 184 8.07 15.15 -20.01
C LYS A 184 7.38 15.48 -21.32
N SER A 185 6.26 16.20 -21.25
CA SER A 185 5.77 16.96 -22.41
C SER A 185 4.77 18.03 -21.99
N ALA A 186 5.32 19.19 -21.64
CA ALA A 186 4.91 20.58 -21.95
C ALA A 186 5.31 21.51 -20.81
#